data_AF-A0A5S3PBS3-F1
#
_entry.id   AF-A0A5S3PBS3-F1
#
_cell.length_a   1.000
_cell.length_b   1.000
_cell.length_c   1.000
_cell.angle_alpha   90.00
_cell.angle_beta   90.00
_cell.angle_gamma   90.00
#
_symmetry.space_group_name_H-M   'P 1'
#
loop_
_entity.id
_entity.type
_entity.pdbx_description
1 polymer ?
#
loop_
_entity_poly.entity_id
_entity_poly.type
_entity_poly.pdbx_seq_one_letter_code
_entity_poly.pdbx_strand_id
1 'polypeptide(L)'
;MSFHRPILPGKAIQLVKSRNLDAPEKLLADYAAAGLIKTYALMREIRPAGGPTKTVRDSQIPQEEWGRIVASDNIVTALNGGTVQLEGSKLPGGPPTIRITGISFSEASLTKVLDRYCTDAPSIILQEPLARISEPQVGRSSAIPSQSSKHRRKEVAPIKPGDLTATVAQAVQATGLGRTKIDQLMRDGTLERTKVGRRTLISVESIERLAGTRVAR
;
A
#
# COMPACT_ATOMS: atom_id res chain seq x y z
N MET A 1 2.74 -15.18 13.93
CA MET A 1 1.60 -14.35 13.49
C MET A 1 1.87 -12.92 13.90
N SER A 2 1.81 -11.94 13.00
CA SER A 2 2.05 -10.54 13.34
C SER A 2 0.81 -10.00 14.06
N PHE A 3 0.88 -9.89 15.37
CA PHE A 3 -0.10 -9.16 16.16
C PHE A 3 -0.05 -7.71 15.68
N HIS A 4 -1.01 -7.31 14.85
CA HIS A 4 -1.23 -5.91 14.56
C HIS A 4 -1.72 -5.28 15.87
N ARG A 5 -1.15 -4.16 16.28
CA ARG A 5 -1.66 -3.37 17.40
C ARG A 5 -2.69 -2.41 16.81
N PRO A 6 -4.00 -2.71 16.90
CA PRO A 6 -5.03 -1.76 16.50
C PRO A 6 -4.98 -0.57 17.47
N ILE A 7 -4.96 0.63 16.94
CA ILE A 7 -5.10 1.87 17.69
C ILE A 7 -6.46 2.49 17.39
N LEU A 8 -7.05 3.11 18.42
CA LEU A 8 -8.29 3.85 18.29
C LEU A 8 -8.09 5.09 17.42
N PRO A 9 -9.14 5.58 16.75
CA PRO A 9 -9.07 6.76 15.90
C PRO A 9 -8.52 7.99 16.62
N GLY A 10 -8.87 8.21 17.90
CA GLY A 10 -8.35 9.33 18.70
C GLY A 10 -6.83 9.32 18.82
N LYS A 11 -6.21 8.14 19.04
CA LYS A 11 -4.76 7.99 19.06
C LYS A 11 -4.15 8.16 17.65
N ALA A 12 -4.83 7.69 16.61
CA ALA A 12 -4.39 7.88 15.23
C ALA A 12 -4.38 9.38 14.83
N ILE A 13 -5.43 10.13 15.21
CA ILE A 13 -5.52 11.58 14.99
C ILE A 13 -4.39 12.30 15.74
N GLN A 14 -4.10 11.92 16.98
CA GLN A 14 -2.97 12.50 17.73
C GLN A 14 -1.62 12.27 17.03
N LEU A 15 -1.40 11.10 16.43
CA LEU A 15 -0.17 10.80 15.66
C LEU A 15 -0.05 11.63 14.38
N VAL A 16 -1.17 11.99 13.76
CA VAL A 16 -1.18 12.86 12.58
C VAL A 16 -1.00 14.33 12.99
N LYS A 17 -1.67 14.77 14.07
CA LYS A 17 -1.52 16.11 14.63
C LYS A 17 -0.09 16.40 15.10
N SER A 18 0.60 15.41 15.69
CA SER A 18 2.00 15.56 16.10
C SER A 18 2.98 15.77 14.94
N ARG A 19 2.52 15.61 13.69
CA ARG A 19 3.28 15.86 12.46
C ARG A 19 2.87 17.16 11.75
N ASN A 20 2.09 18.03 12.39
CA ASN A 20 1.61 19.31 11.86
C ASN A 20 0.86 19.21 10.53
N LEU A 21 0.08 18.14 10.33
CA LEU A 21 -0.77 17.99 9.16
C LEU A 21 -2.17 18.57 9.42
N ASP A 22 -2.63 19.41 8.51
CA ASP A 22 -3.98 19.97 8.53
C ASP A 22 -5.04 18.91 8.20
N ALA A 23 -6.23 19.03 8.80
CA ALA A 23 -7.35 18.12 8.61
C ALA A 23 -6.99 16.62 8.79
N PRO A 24 -6.54 16.20 9.99
CA PRO A 24 -6.02 14.84 10.23
C PRO A 24 -7.04 13.74 9.94
N GLU A 25 -8.33 14.01 10.14
CA GLU A 25 -9.44 13.09 9.90
C GLU A 25 -9.59 12.76 8.41
N LYS A 26 -9.59 13.79 7.55
CA LYS A 26 -9.71 13.65 6.10
C LYS A 26 -8.49 12.93 5.53
N LEU A 27 -7.29 13.30 5.96
CA LEU A 27 -6.05 12.62 5.55
C LEU A 27 -6.03 11.14 5.96
N LEU A 28 -6.49 10.81 7.18
CA LEU A 28 -6.59 9.42 7.63
C LEU A 28 -7.54 8.61 6.74
N ALA A 29 -8.69 9.19 6.38
CA ALA A 29 -9.65 8.56 5.50
C ALA A 29 -9.09 8.40 4.07
N ASP A 30 -8.40 9.41 3.55
CA ASP A 30 -7.75 9.37 2.23
C ASP A 30 -6.65 8.30 2.18
N TYR A 31 -5.82 8.17 3.22
CA TYR A 31 -4.82 7.11 3.31
C TYR A 31 -5.43 5.71 3.42
N ALA A 32 -6.57 5.58 4.10
CA ALA A 32 -7.30 4.32 4.18
C ALA A 32 -7.93 3.96 2.82
N ALA A 33 -8.55 4.93 2.14
CA ALA A 33 -9.13 4.78 0.80
C ALA A 33 -8.07 4.56 -0.29
N ALA A 34 -6.84 5.01 -0.08
CA ALA A 34 -5.69 4.70 -0.93
C ALA A 34 -5.03 3.34 -0.60
N GLY A 35 -5.49 2.63 0.44
CA GLY A 35 -4.91 1.37 0.89
C GLY A 35 -3.51 1.49 1.48
N LEU A 36 -3.08 2.70 1.83
CA LEU A 36 -1.76 2.97 2.40
C LEU A 36 -1.66 2.53 3.87
N ILE A 37 -2.79 2.61 4.60
CA ILE A 37 -2.90 2.14 5.98
C ILE A 37 -3.90 0.99 6.08
N LYS A 38 -3.60 0.02 6.94
CA LYS A 38 -4.54 -1.05 7.27
C LYS A 38 -5.50 -0.58 8.35
N THR A 39 -6.78 -0.84 8.11
CA THR A 39 -7.89 -0.49 8.99
C THR A 39 -8.71 -1.73 9.31
N TYR A 40 -9.25 -1.76 10.52
CA TYR A 40 -9.99 -2.89 11.04
C TYR A 40 -11.31 -2.40 11.62
N ALA A 41 -12.35 -3.20 11.44
CA ALA A 41 -13.64 -3.01 12.06
C ALA A 41 -13.80 -4.03 13.20
N LEU A 42 -14.24 -3.55 14.36
CA LEU A 42 -14.69 -4.42 15.45
C LEU A 42 -15.82 -5.33 14.99
N MET A 43 -16.77 -4.77 14.22
CA MET A 43 -17.87 -5.53 13.64
C MET A 43 -18.23 -5.01 12.25
N ARG A 44 -18.39 -5.94 11.31
CA ARG A 44 -18.83 -5.71 9.92
C ARG A 44 -20.04 -6.58 9.63
N GLU A 45 -21.17 -5.97 9.32
CA GLU A 45 -22.34 -6.66 8.78
C GLU A 45 -22.43 -6.40 7.28
N ILE A 46 -22.47 -7.45 6.49
CA ILE A 46 -22.55 -7.39 5.03
C ILE A 46 -23.91 -7.95 4.63
N ARG A 47 -24.74 -7.13 3.99
CA ARG A 47 -26.06 -7.48 3.49
C ARG A 47 -26.05 -7.45 1.95
N PRO A 48 -25.80 -8.59 1.28
CA PRO A 48 -25.88 -8.67 -0.17
C PRO A 48 -27.33 -8.57 -0.65
N ALA A 49 -27.52 -8.04 -1.87
CA ALA A 49 -28.83 -7.98 -2.50
C ALA A 49 -29.35 -9.39 -2.79
N GLY A 50 -30.34 -9.85 -2.01
CA GLY A 50 -30.97 -11.16 -2.17
C GLY A 50 -30.32 -12.32 -1.41
N GLY A 51 -29.41 -12.06 -0.47
CA GLY A 51 -28.74 -13.11 0.32
C GLY A 51 -28.79 -12.89 1.84
N PRO A 52 -28.33 -13.87 2.64
CA PRO A 52 -28.29 -13.76 4.10
C PRO A 52 -27.27 -12.71 4.56
N THR A 53 -27.57 -12.05 5.68
CA THR A 53 -26.64 -11.12 6.31
C THR A 53 -25.43 -11.88 6.86
N LYS A 54 -24.22 -11.45 6.51
CA LYS A 54 -22.97 -12.01 7.02
C LYS A 54 -22.36 -11.04 8.04
N THR A 55 -22.20 -11.51 9.26
CA THR A 55 -21.50 -10.75 10.32
C THR A 55 -20.08 -11.26 10.46
N VAL A 56 -19.11 -10.34 10.40
CA VAL A 56 -17.69 -10.62 10.57
C VAL A 56 -17.15 -9.70 11.65
N ARG A 57 -16.57 -10.27 12.71
CA ARG A 57 -15.91 -9.52 13.78
C ARG A 57 -14.42 -9.38 13.51
N ASP A 58 -13.82 -8.32 14.03
CA ASP A 58 -12.37 -8.04 13.98
C ASP A 58 -11.77 -8.19 12.58
N SER A 59 -12.49 -7.68 11.58
CA SER A 59 -12.13 -7.88 10.17
C SER A 59 -11.45 -6.66 9.60
N GLN A 60 -10.51 -6.88 8.67
CA GLN A 60 -9.92 -5.79 7.91
C GLN A 60 -10.99 -5.16 7.00
N ILE A 61 -11.04 -3.83 6.98
CA ILE A 61 -11.91 -3.08 6.07
C ILE A 61 -11.21 -2.99 4.70
N PRO A 62 -11.82 -3.49 3.61
CA PRO A 62 -11.31 -3.35 2.25
C PRO A 62 -11.24 -1.89 1.79
N GLN A 63 -10.37 -1.62 0.82
CA GLN A 63 -10.19 -0.29 0.22
C GLN A 63 -11.49 0.23 -0.44
N GLU A 64 -12.23 -0.66 -1.10
CA GLU A 64 -13.50 -0.35 -1.77
C GLU A 64 -14.56 0.20 -0.80
N GLU A 65 -14.61 -0.37 0.41
CA GLU A 65 -15.52 0.08 1.46
C GLU A 65 -15.11 1.48 1.96
N TRP A 66 -13.82 1.73 2.13
CA TRP A 66 -13.31 3.07 2.46
C TRP A 66 -13.62 4.11 1.38
N GLY A 67 -13.48 3.76 0.10
CA GLY A 67 -13.90 4.63 -1.01
C GLY A 67 -15.36 5.04 -0.87
N ARG A 68 -16.23 4.12 -0.45
CA ARG A 68 -17.65 4.41 -0.19
C ARG A 68 -17.88 5.23 1.07
N ILE A 69 -17.10 5.02 2.14
CA ILE A 69 -17.16 5.85 3.37
C ILE A 69 -16.83 7.31 3.03
N VAL A 70 -15.74 7.52 2.28
CA VAL A 70 -15.30 8.85 1.84
C VAL A 70 -16.34 9.49 0.91
N ALA A 71 -16.88 8.74 -0.05
CA ALA A 71 -17.90 9.23 -0.96
C ALA A 71 -19.24 9.57 -0.28
N SER A 72 -19.53 8.95 0.86
CA SER A 72 -20.76 9.16 1.64
C SER A 72 -20.59 10.22 2.74
N ASP A 73 -19.44 10.90 2.79
CA ASP A 73 -19.06 11.92 3.79
C ASP A 73 -19.25 11.48 5.27
N ASN A 74 -19.21 10.16 5.52
CA ASN A 74 -19.43 9.58 6.84
C ASN A 74 -18.14 9.48 7.67
N ILE A 75 -17.10 10.22 7.30
CA ILE A 75 -15.74 10.10 7.85
C ILE A 75 -15.72 10.42 9.35
N VAL A 76 -16.37 11.51 9.76
CA VAL A 76 -16.41 11.95 11.16
C VAL A 76 -17.11 10.90 12.04
N THR A 77 -18.24 10.36 11.58
CA THR A 77 -18.96 9.27 12.26
C THR A 77 -18.10 8.02 12.40
N ALA A 78 -17.35 7.68 11.33
CA ALA A 78 -16.44 6.54 11.28
C ALA A 78 -15.32 6.65 12.33
N LEU A 79 -14.74 7.85 12.45
CA LEU A 79 -13.61 8.14 13.34
C LEU A 79 -14.03 8.39 14.79
N ASN A 80 -15.26 8.83 15.06
CA ASN A 80 -15.77 8.96 16.43
C ASN A 80 -16.19 7.61 17.05
N GLY A 81 -15.92 6.49 16.37
CA GLY A 81 -16.33 5.16 16.84
C GLY A 81 -17.81 4.87 16.61
N GLY A 82 -18.50 5.68 15.81
CA GLY A 82 -19.88 5.47 15.41
C GLY A 82 -20.04 4.28 14.48
N THR A 83 -21.31 3.96 14.17
CA THR A 83 -21.65 2.96 13.16
C THR A 83 -21.85 3.64 11.82
N VAL A 84 -21.06 3.26 10.82
CA VAL A 84 -21.20 3.76 9.45
C VAL A 84 -22.04 2.78 8.65
N GLN A 85 -23.09 3.29 8.00
CA GLN A 85 -23.93 2.52 7.09
C GLN A 85 -23.61 2.94 5.65
N LEU A 86 -23.15 1.98 4.86
CA LEU A 86 -22.87 2.15 3.44
C LEU A 86 -24.02 1.53 2.65
N GLU A 87 -24.86 2.37 2.06
CA GLU A 87 -26.01 1.91 1.29
C GLU A 87 -25.58 1.23 -0.01
N GLY A 88 -25.98 -0.03 -0.15
CA GLY A 88 -25.76 -0.85 -1.33
C GLY A 88 -26.81 -0.64 -2.41
N SER A 89 -26.55 -1.23 -3.57
CA SER A 89 -27.57 -1.33 -4.62
C SER A 89 -28.49 -2.52 -4.35
N LYS A 90 -29.80 -2.32 -4.59
CA LYS A 90 -30.81 -3.38 -4.51
C LYS A 90 -30.81 -4.28 -5.75
N LEU A 91 -30.05 -3.93 -6.78
CA LEU A 91 -29.96 -4.72 -8.01
C LEU A 91 -29.13 -5.99 -7.77
N PRO A 92 -29.50 -7.14 -8.38
CA PRO A 92 -28.69 -8.35 -8.34
C PRO A 92 -27.27 -8.07 -8.86
N GLY A 93 -26.25 -8.43 -8.06
CA GLY A 93 -24.84 -8.17 -8.38
C GLY A 93 -24.36 -6.74 -8.05
N GLY A 94 -25.22 -5.89 -7.49
CA GLY A 94 -24.84 -4.57 -7.00
C GLY A 94 -24.02 -4.61 -5.71
N PRO A 95 -23.34 -3.50 -5.34
CA PRO A 95 -22.56 -3.42 -4.10
C PRO A 95 -23.46 -3.69 -2.89
N PRO A 96 -23.03 -4.50 -1.90
CA PRO A 96 -23.85 -4.83 -0.74
C PRO A 96 -24.05 -3.61 0.17
N THR A 97 -25.12 -3.65 0.97
CA THR A 97 -25.27 -2.72 2.10
C THR A 97 -24.39 -3.20 3.24
N ILE A 98 -23.54 -2.33 3.78
CA ILE A 98 -22.54 -2.69 4.78
C ILE A 98 -22.72 -1.80 6.01
N ARG A 99 -22.74 -2.41 7.20
CA ARG A 99 -22.63 -1.68 8.47
C ARG A 99 -21.29 -1.97 9.11
N ILE A 100 -20.57 -0.92 9.44
CA ILE A 100 -19.23 -0.98 10.03
C ILE A 100 -19.29 -0.28 11.39
N THR A 101 -18.93 -1.00 12.45
CA THR A 101 -18.91 -0.46 13.81
C THR A 101 -17.50 -0.59 14.39
N GLY A 102 -17.04 0.48 15.05
CA GLY A 102 -15.76 0.49 15.78
C GLY A 102 -14.55 0.35 14.87
N ILE A 103 -14.19 1.43 14.17
CA ILE A 103 -13.01 1.47 13.31
C ILE A 103 -11.74 1.62 14.14
N SER A 104 -10.71 0.87 13.78
CA SER A 104 -9.37 0.97 14.34
C SER A 104 -8.31 0.94 13.23
N PHE A 105 -7.14 1.47 13.54
CA PHE A 105 -6.03 1.65 12.59
C PHE A 105 -4.83 0.81 12.99
N SER A 106 -4.07 0.34 12.03
CA SER A 106 -2.76 -0.27 12.30
C SER A 106 -1.73 0.81 12.60
N GLU A 107 -1.27 0.89 13.85
CA GLU A 107 -0.21 1.83 14.27
C GLU A 107 1.03 1.70 13.38
N ALA A 108 1.53 0.48 13.20
CA ALA A 108 2.71 0.22 12.37
C ALA A 108 2.55 0.61 10.89
N SER A 109 1.32 0.59 10.35
CA SER A 109 1.07 1.01 8.97
C SER A 109 1.00 2.54 8.89
N LEU A 110 0.31 3.17 9.83
CA LEU A 110 0.22 4.63 9.93
C LEU A 110 1.60 5.27 10.12
N THR A 111 2.41 4.75 11.05
CA THR A 111 3.78 5.25 11.27
C THR A 111 4.63 5.15 10.00
N LYS A 112 4.52 4.08 9.21
CA LYS A 112 5.26 3.93 7.95
C LYS A 112 4.81 4.92 6.88
N VAL A 113 3.52 5.23 6.83
CA VAL A 113 2.99 6.22 5.88
C VAL A 113 3.46 7.61 6.28
N LEU A 114 3.32 7.97 7.56
CA LEU A 114 3.81 9.23 8.09
C LEU A 114 5.33 9.37 7.90
N ASP A 115 6.10 8.33 8.19
CA ASP A 115 7.55 8.34 7.98
C ASP A 115 7.91 8.49 6.51
N ARG A 116 7.11 7.97 5.56
CA ARG A 116 7.40 8.04 4.13
C ARG A 116 6.96 9.34 3.46
N TYR A 117 5.84 9.90 3.89
CA TYR A 117 5.23 11.08 3.28
C TYR A 117 5.43 12.36 4.12
N CYS A 118 5.97 12.23 5.34
CA CYS A 118 6.25 13.34 6.25
C CYS A 118 7.68 13.32 6.80
N THR A 119 8.61 12.50 6.25
CA THR A 119 10.04 12.84 6.34
C THR A 119 10.31 13.97 5.35
N ASP A 120 11.03 14.97 5.85
CA ASP A 120 11.40 16.25 5.23
C ASP A 120 11.03 16.45 3.77
N ALA A 121 10.27 17.52 3.54
CA ALA A 121 9.96 18.07 2.24
C ALA A 121 11.19 18.10 1.31
N PRO A 122 10.97 17.83 0.02
CA PRO A 122 11.19 18.90 -0.92
C PRO A 122 9.83 19.40 -1.37
N SER A 123 9.58 20.66 -1.06
CA SER A 123 8.51 21.48 -1.61
C SER A 123 8.44 21.29 -3.13
N ILE A 124 7.49 20.51 -3.61
CA ILE A 124 7.07 20.55 -5.01
C ILE A 124 5.58 20.81 -5.04
N ILE A 125 5.29 22.11 -5.00
CA ILE A 125 4.25 22.83 -5.75
C ILE A 125 2.80 22.52 -5.33
N LEU A 126 2.33 23.37 -4.41
CA LEU A 126 1.01 24.01 -4.52
C LEU A 126 0.88 24.68 -5.90
N GLN A 127 -0.04 24.20 -6.73
CA GLN A 127 -0.85 25.05 -7.61
C GLN A 127 -1.96 24.21 -8.26
N GLU A 128 -3.15 24.29 -7.68
CA GLU A 128 -4.29 24.66 -8.52
C GLU A 128 -4.23 26.17 -8.72
N PRO A 129 -4.60 26.65 -9.91
CA PRO A 129 -5.83 27.42 -9.98
C PRO A 129 -6.80 26.93 -11.05
N LEU A 130 -8.05 26.82 -10.63
CA LEU A 130 -9.28 26.86 -11.41
C LEU A 130 -9.26 27.98 -12.48
N ALA A 131 -9.41 27.66 -13.78
CA ALA A 131 -10.17 28.46 -14.75
C ALA A 131 -10.18 27.89 -16.19
N ARG A 132 -11.38 28.00 -16.80
CA ARG A 132 -11.72 28.10 -18.24
C ARG A 132 -11.86 26.82 -19.09
N ILE A 133 -13.11 26.36 -19.16
CA ILE A 133 -13.95 26.29 -20.36
C ILE A 133 -13.20 26.49 -21.70
N SER A 134 -13.16 25.44 -22.54
CA SER A 134 -13.41 25.47 -23.98
C SER A 134 -13.19 24.09 -24.61
N GLU A 135 -14.28 23.39 -24.95
CA GLU A 135 -14.35 22.57 -26.17
C GLU A 135 -14.53 23.54 -27.38
N PRO A 136 -14.21 23.18 -28.65
CA PRO A 136 -14.38 21.85 -29.27
C PRO A 136 -13.28 21.34 -30.24
N GLN A 137 -13.11 20.02 -30.20
CA GLN A 137 -13.10 19.03 -31.31
C GLN A 137 -12.13 19.12 -32.53
N VAL A 138 -11.85 17.89 -33.01
CA VAL A 138 -11.42 17.45 -34.35
C VAL A 138 -9.91 17.23 -34.56
N GLY A 139 -9.53 15.94 -34.70
CA GLY A 139 -8.49 15.59 -35.67
C GLY A 139 -7.55 14.43 -35.34
N ARG A 140 -7.95 13.23 -35.79
CA ARG A 140 -7.09 12.16 -36.36
C ARG A 140 -6.40 11.16 -35.42
N SER A 141 -6.93 9.95 -35.49
CA SER A 141 -6.40 8.67 -35.04
C SER A 141 -5.02 8.33 -35.60
N SER A 142 -4.16 7.68 -34.80
CA SER A 142 -3.49 6.42 -35.19
C SER A 142 -2.76 5.72 -34.03
N ALA A 143 -3.18 4.48 -33.76
CA ALA A 143 -2.45 3.29 -33.31
C ALA A 143 -1.34 3.32 -32.21
N ILE A 144 -1.71 2.78 -31.03
CA ILE A 144 -1.05 1.95 -29.97
C ILE A 144 0.51 1.83 -29.90
N PRO A 145 1.12 1.70 -28.69
CA PRO A 145 1.04 0.46 -27.90
C PRO A 145 0.66 0.62 -26.42
N SER A 146 -0.10 -0.37 -26.02
CA SER A 146 -0.54 -0.75 -24.69
C SER A 146 0.63 -1.26 -23.81
N GLN A 147 0.49 -1.03 -22.50
CA GLN A 147 1.14 -1.75 -21.40
C GLN A 147 2.63 -1.48 -21.13
N SER A 148 2.90 -0.70 -20.09
CA SER A 148 3.42 -1.27 -18.85
C SER A 148 3.28 -0.27 -17.71
N SER A 149 2.51 -0.66 -16.69
CA SER A 149 2.41 0.03 -15.42
C SER A 149 3.80 0.12 -14.81
N LYS A 150 4.39 1.32 -14.80
CA LYS A 150 5.66 1.62 -14.14
C LYS A 150 5.53 1.38 -12.64
N HIS A 151 5.83 0.15 -12.24
CA HIS A 151 6.08 -0.24 -10.87
C HIS A 151 7.21 0.66 -10.35
N ARG A 152 6.90 1.60 -9.44
CA ARG A 152 7.90 2.42 -8.73
C ARG A 152 8.91 1.46 -8.10
N ARG A 153 10.06 1.27 -8.75
CA ARG A 153 11.19 0.51 -8.21
C ARG A 153 11.66 1.28 -6.98
N LYS A 154 11.48 0.70 -5.80
CA LYS A 154 12.21 1.17 -4.62
C LYS A 154 13.69 1.09 -4.97
N GLU A 155 14.39 2.19 -4.81
CA GLU A 155 15.83 2.26 -4.97
C GLU A 155 16.44 1.35 -3.89
N VAL A 156 16.96 0.20 -4.31
CA VAL A 156 17.63 -0.73 -3.41
C VAL A 156 19.07 -0.26 -3.32
N ALA A 157 19.58 -0.13 -2.10
CA ALA A 157 20.96 0.29 -1.86
C ALA A 157 21.92 -0.72 -2.52
N PRO A 158 22.92 -0.26 -3.29
CA PRO A 158 23.93 -1.13 -3.89
C PRO A 158 24.64 -1.99 -2.84
N ILE A 159 25.12 -3.17 -3.27
CA ILE A 159 25.99 -4.02 -2.43
C ILE A 159 27.25 -3.21 -2.11
N LYS A 160 27.60 -3.08 -0.83
CA LYS A 160 28.82 -2.37 -0.45
C LYS A 160 30.03 -3.30 -0.62
N PRO A 161 31.20 -2.76 -1.02
CA PRO A 161 32.44 -3.53 -1.02
C PRO A 161 32.73 -4.00 0.42
N GLY A 162 32.88 -5.30 0.62
CA GLY A 162 33.06 -5.94 1.93
C GLY A 162 31.85 -6.69 2.50
N ASP A 163 30.66 -6.57 1.88
CA ASP A 163 29.49 -7.35 2.30
C ASP A 163 29.65 -8.83 1.90
N LEU A 164 29.50 -9.75 2.86
CA LEU A 164 29.56 -11.19 2.61
C LEU A 164 28.26 -11.76 2.03
N THR A 165 27.14 -11.07 2.26
CA THR A 165 25.81 -11.53 1.84
C THR A 165 24.97 -10.38 1.30
N ALA A 166 24.22 -10.66 0.24
CA ALA A 166 23.33 -9.71 -0.42
C ALA A 166 21.88 -10.17 -0.34
N THR A 167 20.95 -9.22 -0.28
CA THR A 167 19.52 -9.54 -0.44
C THR A 167 19.21 -9.90 -1.88
N VAL A 168 18.12 -10.63 -2.10
CA VAL A 168 17.71 -10.99 -3.46
C VAL A 168 17.45 -9.78 -4.35
N ALA A 169 17.02 -8.65 -3.77
CA ALA A 169 16.81 -7.41 -4.51
C ALA A 169 18.15 -6.78 -4.97
N GLN A 170 19.19 -6.89 -4.15
CA GLN A 170 20.55 -6.48 -4.51
C GLN A 170 21.16 -7.42 -5.55
N ALA A 171 20.91 -8.73 -5.47
CA ALA A 171 21.36 -9.68 -6.49
C ALA A 171 20.74 -9.39 -7.87
N VAL A 172 19.46 -9.00 -7.91
CA VAL A 172 18.79 -8.56 -9.15
C VAL A 172 19.47 -7.32 -9.75
N GLN A 173 19.89 -6.36 -8.91
CA GLN A 173 20.62 -5.19 -9.39
C GLN A 173 22.04 -5.52 -9.86
N ALA A 174 22.78 -6.34 -9.10
CA ALA A 174 24.16 -6.68 -9.40
C ALA A 174 24.31 -7.54 -10.67
N THR A 175 23.35 -8.43 -10.92
CA THR A 175 23.38 -9.33 -12.08
C THR A 175 22.60 -8.81 -13.29
N GLY A 176 21.73 -7.80 -13.10
CA GLY A 176 20.78 -7.35 -14.11
C GLY A 176 19.70 -8.39 -14.47
N LEU A 177 19.67 -9.55 -13.81
CA LEU A 177 18.73 -10.63 -14.09
C LEU A 177 17.40 -10.40 -13.39
N GLY A 178 16.31 -10.71 -14.10
CA GLY A 178 14.95 -10.62 -13.55
C GLY A 178 14.75 -11.52 -12.33
N ARG A 179 13.82 -11.13 -11.44
CA ARG A 179 13.55 -11.82 -10.17
C ARG A 179 13.30 -13.32 -10.33
N THR A 180 12.50 -13.70 -11.32
CA THR A 180 12.18 -15.11 -11.61
C THR A 180 13.42 -15.92 -11.95
N LYS A 181 14.37 -15.33 -12.68
CA LYS A 181 15.62 -16.00 -13.07
C LYS A 181 16.57 -16.14 -11.88
N ILE A 182 16.60 -15.15 -10.99
CA ILE A 182 17.31 -15.26 -9.70
C ILE A 182 16.69 -16.34 -8.81
N ASP A 183 15.35 -16.40 -8.71
CA ASP A 183 14.67 -17.44 -7.94
C ASP A 183 14.90 -18.84 -8.54
N GLN A 184 15.02 -18.96 -9.86
CA GLN A 184 15.41 -20.19 -10.54
C GLN A 184 16.87 -20.58 -10.23
N LEU A 185 17.82 -19.66 -10.35
CA LEU A 185 19.24 -19.91 -10.03
C LEU A 185 19.47 -20.29 -8.56
N MET A 186 18.64 -19.79 -7.64
CA MET A 186 18.62 -20.22 -6.25
C MET A 186 18.03 -21.63 -6.04
N ARG A 187 17.17 -22.11 -6.94
CA ARG A 187 16.64 -23.48 -6.93
C ARG A 187 17.61 -24.46 -7.57
N ASP A 188 18.27 -24.03 -8.64
CA ASP A 188 19.25 -24.82 -9.40
C ASP A 188 20.60 -24.93 -8.67
N GLY A 189 20.79 -24.19 -7.56
CA GLY A 189 21.98 -24.25 -6.71
C GLY A 189 23.15 -23.40 -7.19
N THR A 190 23.01 -22.69 -8.30
CA THR A 190 24.03 -21.78 -8.83
C THR A 190 24.23 -20.55 -7.94
N LEU A 191 23.17 -20.07 -7.29
CA LEU A 191 23.23 -19.02 -6.27
C LEU A 191 23.08 -19.64 -4.88
N GLU A 192 24.09 -19.44 -4.04
CA GLU A 192 24.08 -19.95 -2.67
C GLU A 192 23.17 -19.10 -1.79
N ARG A 193 22.05 -19.68 -1.38
CA ARG A 193 21.08 -19.02 -0.50
C ARG A 193 21.31 -19.43 0.96
N THR A 194 21.33 -18.44 1.83
CA THR A 194 21.34 -18.61 3.30
C THR A 194 20.07 -18.01 3.87
N LYS A 195 19.30 -18.81 4.60
CA LYS A 195 18.09 -18.34 5.26
C LYS A 195 18.43 -17.81 6.65
N VAL A 196 18.32 -16.50 6.84
CA VAL A 196 18.53 -15.85 8.14
C VAL A 196 17.18 -15.34 8.65
N GLY A 197 16.57 -16.12 9.54
CA GLY A 197 15.22 -15.86 10.06
C GLY A 197 14.17 -15.83 8.95
N ARG A 198 13.59 -14.66 8.69
CA ARG A 198 12.54 -14.45 7.67
C ARG A 198 13.09 -13.98 6.30
N ARG A 199 14.40 -13.73 6.20
CA ARG A 199 15.03 -13.21 4.99
C ARG A 199 15.86 -14.29 4.31
N THR A 200 15.84 -14.26 2.98
CA THR A 200 16.78 -15.03 2.15
C THR A 200 17.92 -14.10 1.77
N LEU A 201 19.11 -14.44 2.22
CA LEU A 201 20.36 -13.82 1.82
C LEU A 201 21.03 -14.72 0.78
N ILE A 202 21.78 -14.11 -0.14
CA ILE A 202 22.54 -14.79 -1.17
C ILE A 202 24.01 -14.44 -0.93
N SER A 203 24.90 -15.43 -0.99
CA SER A 203 26.34 -15.18 -0.86
C SER A 203 26.83 -14.29 -2.01
N VAL A 204 27.58 -13.24 -1.69
CA VAL A 204 28.15 -12.34 -2.71
C VAL A 204 29.12 -13.10 -3.62
N GLU A 205 29.86 -14.07 -3.09
CA GLU A 205 30.77 -14.91 -3.89
C GLU A 205 30.04 -15.67 -5.01
N SER A 206 28.83 -16.17 -4.73
CA SER A 206 28.02 -16.87 -5.74
C SER A 206 27.48 -15.93 -6.81
N ILE A 207 27.21 -14.67 -6.44
CA ILE A 207 26.78 -13.62 -7.37
C ILE A 207 27.94 -13.19 -8.26
N GLU A 208 29.14 -13.02 -7.71
CA GLU A 208 30.36 -12.67 -8.45
C GLU A 208 30.76 -13.76 -9.45
N ARG A 209 30.69 -15.03 -9.04
CA ARG A 209 30.93 -16.18 -9.93
C ARG A 209 29.97 -16.20 -11.13
N LEU A 210 28.70 -15.84 -10.89
CA LEU A 210 27.68 -15.79 -11.93
C LEU A 210 27.82 -14.57 -12.84
N ALA A 211 28.11 -13.40 -12.27
CA ALA A 211 28.24 -12.15 -13.01
C ALA A 211 29.59 -12.00 -13.72
N GLY A 212 30.56 -12.88 -13.46
CA GLY A 212 31.92 -12.83 -14.03
C GLY A 212 32.69 -11.56 -13.67
N THR A 213 32.19 -10.79 -12.69
CA THR A 213 32.69 -9.47 -12.31
C THR A 213 32.99 -9.50 -10.81
N ARG A 214 34.24 -9.18 -10.44
CA ARG A 214 34.65 -9.09 -9.03
C ARG A 214 34.18 -7.75 -8.48
N VAL A 215 33.35 -7.75 -7.43
CA VAL A 215 33.04 -6.52 -6.71
C VAL A 215 34.33 -6.16 -5.96
N ALA A 216 34.88 -4.97 -6.24
CA ALA A 216 36.17 -4.55 -5.70
C ALA A 216 36.18 -4.71 -4.16
N ARG A 217 37.18 -5.45 -3.66
CA ARG A 217 37.40 -5.67 -2.22
C ARG A 217 37.95 -4.42 -1.57
#